data_AF-A0A0C3AFH3-F1
#
_entry.id   AF-A0A0C3AFH3-F1
#
_cell.length_a   1.000
_cell.length_b   1.000
_cell.length_c   1.000
_cell.angle_alpha   90.00
_cell.angle_beta   90.00
_cell.angle_gamma   90.00
#
_symmetry.space_group_name_H-M   'P 1'
#
loop_
_entity.id
_entity.type
_entity.pdbx_description
1 polymer ?
#
loop_
_entity_poly.entity_id
_entity_poly.type
_entity_poly.pdbx_seq_one_letter_code
_entity_poly.pdbx_strand_id
1 'polypeptide(L)'
;MLSSVKKGVSKLVPAESQRDKSDPVTLEHLHCLLRNLDLSNAKDAAIYAASTAAFHGVCRSSELCVLSCNLFDPSKHVSNTARIVFDSTPSGVRHASFNIPWSKTKGSKGATIILTDLNNPTSPIPALRHHLSANAKVPPGAPLFAFETDDGGWEPLTKTNWLRDVMKFG
;
A
#
# COMPACT_ATOMS: atom_id res chain seq x y z
N MET A 1 8.77 29.69 35.30
CA MET A 1 7.30 29.76 35.33
C MET A 1 6.83 30.43 34.04
N LEU A 2 6.01 29.71 33.24
CA LEU A 2 5.10 30.17 32.17
C LEU A 2 5.73 30.98 30.99
N SER A 3 5.60 30.56 29.74
CA SER A 3 4.30 30.46 29.06
C SER A 3 4.38 29.64 27.77
N SER A 4 3.55 28.60 27.70
CA SER A 4 3.19 27.95 26.44
C SER A 4 2.08 28.76 25.77
N VAL A 5 2.29 29.23 24.54
CA VAL A 5 1.22 29.81 23.71
C VAL A 5 1.05 28.97 22.45
N LYS A 6 -0.12 28.35 22.36
CA LYS A 6 -0.65 27.58 21.22
C LYS A 6 -0.81 28.48 19.98
N LYS A 7 -0.50 27.96 18.80
CA LYS A 7 -1.20 28.34 17.55
C LYS A 7 -1.51 27.09 16.72
N GLY A 8 -2.66 26.49 17.00
CA GLY A 8 -3.35 25.65 16.03
C GLY A 8 -4.06 26.57 15.05
N VAL A 9 -3.50 26.72 13.85
CA VAL A 9 -4.17 27.44 12.75
C VAL A 9 -5.27 26.53 12.23
N SER A 10 -6.49 26.76 12.73
CA SER A 10 -7.71 26.20 12.17
C SER A 10 -7.91 26.78 10.77
N LYS A 11 -7.68 25.93 9.76
CA LYS A 11 -8.32 25.85 8.45
C LYS A 11 -8.95 27.15 7.90
N LEU A 12 -8.16 27.89 7.12
CA LEU A 12 -8.65 28.66 5.96
C LEU A 12 -8.51 27.80 4.69
N VAL A 13 -8.97 26.55 4.75
CA VAL A 13 -9.01 25.69 3.57
C VAL A 13 -10.33 25.96 2.86
N PRO A 14 -10.33 26.42 1.59
CA PRO A 14 -11.55 26.61 0.81
C PRO A 14 -12.44 25.36 0.91
N ALA A 15 -13.76 25.53 0.95
CA ALA A 15 -14.68 24.39 0.97
C ALA A 15 -14.41 23.43 -0.21
N GLU A 16 -13.98 23.97 -1.36
CA GLU A 16 -13.56 23.26 -2.57
C GLU A 16 -12.26 22.44 -2.40
N SER A 17 -11.45 22.73 -1.39
CA SER A 17 -10.20 22.04 -1.06
C SER A 17 -10.36 21.07 0.11
N GLN A 18 -11.54 21.01 0.74
CA GLN A 18 -11.88 19.95 1.68
C GLN A 18 -12.17 18.66 0.92
N ARG A 19 -11.12 17.87 0.71
CA ARG A 19 -11.26 16.50 0.26
C ARG A 19 -12.11 15.75 1.29
N ASP A 20 -13.14 15.05 0.83
CA ASP A 20 -13.87 14.11 1.66
C ASP A 20 -12.88 13.19 2.37
N LYS A 21 -13.14 12.96 3.64
CA LYS A 21 -12.29 12.13 4.48
C LYS A 21 -12.37 10.72 3.89
N SER A 22 -11.34 10.28 3.16
CA SER A 22 -11.31 8.90 2.67
C SER A 22 -11.45 7.98 3.88
N ASP A 23 -12.49 7.16 3.87
CA ASP A 23 -12.68 6.15 4.88
C ASP A 23 -11.47 5.20 4.87
N PRO A 24 -11.02 4.77 6.06
CA PRO A 24 -9.93 3.80 6.14
C PRO A 24 -10.36 2.50 5.44
N VAL A 25 -9.39 1.79 4.85
CA VAL A 25 -9.61 0.42 4.41
C VAL A 25 -10.06 -0.39 5.62
N THR A 26 -11.16 -1.12 5.51
CA THR A 26 -11.69 -1.97 6.58
C THR A 26 -11.55 -3.44 6.20
N LEU A 27 -11.79 -4.34 7.16
CA LEU A 27 -11.76 -5.77 6.92
C LEU A 27 -12.87 -6.20 5.95
N GLU A 28 -14.03 -5.54 6.00
CA GLU A 28 -15.15 -5.76 5.08
C GLU A 28 -14.74 -5.44 3.65
N HIS A 29 -14.00 -4.35 3.42
CA HIS A 29 -13.44 -4.04 2.11
C HIS A 29 -12.53 -5.16 1.61
N LEU A 30 -11.69 -5.76 2.46
CA LEU A 30 -10.82 -6.88 2.05
C LEU A 30 -11.65 -8.11 1.63
N HIS A 31 -12.69 -8.46 2.39
CA HIS A 31 -13.59 -9.56 2.03
C HIS A 31 -14.38 -9.27 0.75
N CYS A 32 -14.79 -8.02 0.53
CA CYS A 32 -15.44 -7.62 -0.71
C CYS A 32 -14.48 -7.72 -1.91
N LEU A 33 -13.26 -7.20 -1.78
CA LEU A 33 -12.25 -7.28 -2.82
C LEU A 33 -11.95 -8.74 -3.17
N LEU A 34 -11.72 -9.58 -2.17
CA LEU A 34 -11.44 -11.00 -2.40
C LEU A 34 -12.56 -11.74 -3.15
N ARG A 35 -13.82 -11.32 -2.97
CA ARG A 35 -14.98 -11.90 -3.66
C ARG A 35 -15.17 -11.41 -5.09
N ASN A 36 -14.69 -10.21 -5.41
CA ASN A 36 -15.01 -9.54 -6.67
C ASN A 36 -13.80 -9.37 -7.61
N LEU A 37 -12.58 -9.46 -7.09
CA LEU A 37 -11.35 -9.37 -7.87
C LEU A 37 -10.98 -10.73 -8.46
N ASP A 38 -10.47 -10.73 -9.68
CA ASP A 38 -9.87 -11.91 -10.29
C ASP A 38 -8.37 -11.91 -9.98
N LEU A 39 -7.96 -12.70 -8.98
CA LEU A 39 -6.54 -12.76 -8.60
C LEU A 39 -5.65 -13.40 -9.68
N SER A 40 -6.20 -13.99 -10.75
CA SER A 40 -5.39 -14.38 -11.91
C SER A 40 -4.95 -13.18 -12.75
N ASN A 41 -5.64 -12.05 -12.63
CA ASN A 41 -5.26 -10.79 -13.26
C ASN A 41 -4.16 -10.07 -12.45
N ALA A 42 -3.12 -9.63 -13.17
CA ALA A 42 -1.95 -8.94 -12.63
C ALA A 42 -2.28 -7.70 -11.77
N LYS A 43 -3.21 -6.87 -12.26
CA LYS A 43 -3.64 -5.63 -11.59
C LYS A 43 -4.46 -5.92 -10.35
N ASP A 44 -5.39 -6.86 -10.44
CA ASP A 44 -6.26 -7.25 -9.33
C ASP A 44 -5.45 -7.89 -8.19
N ALA A 45 -4.45 -8.71 -8.52
CA ALA A 45 -3.47 -9.21 -7.57
C ALA A 45 -2.72 -8.08 -6.85
N ALA A 46 -2.30 -7.04 -7.58
CA ALA A 46 -1.64 -5.87 -7.01
C ALA A 46 -2.56 -5.04 -6.11
N ILE A 47 -3.81 -4.82 -6.51
CA ILE A 47 -4.83 -4.12 -5.70
C ILE A 47 -5.06 -4.89 -4.39
N TYR A 48 -5.23 -6.20 -4.46
CA TYR A 48 -5.48 -7.02 -3.27
C TYR A 48 -4.28 -7.04 -2.32
N ALA A 49 -3.07 -7.22 -2.84
CA ALA A 49 -1.84 -7.19 -2.05
C ALA A 49 -1.61 -5.82 -1.39
N ALA A 50 -1.82 -4.72 -2.12
CA ALA A 50 -1.71 -3.37 -1.57
C ALA A 50 -2.76 -3.12 -0.47
N SER A 51 -3.97 -3.64 -0.63
CA SER A 51 -5.08 -3.46 0.33
C SER A 51 -4.83 -4.21 1.63
N THR A 52 -4.42 -5.48 1.53
CA THR A 52 -4.05 -6.28 2.72
C THR A 52 -2.83 -5.69 3.43
N ALA A 53 -1.83 -5.21 2.68
CA ALA A 53 -0.68 -4.50 3.26
C ALA A 53 -1.07 -3.18 3.93
N ALA A 54 -1.96 -2.39 3.32
CA ALA A 54 -2.44 -1.14 3.89
C ALA A 54 -3.16 -1.35 5.22
N PHE A 55 -4.08 -2.33 5.25
CA PHE A 55 -4.87 -2.64 6.44
C PHE A 55 -4.01 -3.24 7.56
N HIS A 56 -3.26 -4.31 7.27
CA HIS A 56 -2.50 -5.05 8.29
C HIS A 56 -1.19 -4.37 8.68
N GLY A 57 -0.55 -3.66 7.74
CA GLY A 57 0.65 -2.87 8.01
C GLY A 57 0.37 -1.47 8.53
N VAL A 58 -0.91 -1.10 8.70
CA VAL A 58 -1.36 0.25 9.11
C VAL A 58 -0.74 1.34 8.24
N CYS A 59 -0.57 1.04 6.95
CA CYS A 59 0.09 1.91 5.99
C CYS A 59 -0.91 2.89 5.37
N ARG A 60 -0.42 4.07 5.01
CA ARG A 60 -1.20 5.01 4.20
C ARG A 60 -1.07 4.66 2.73
N SER A 61 -2.10 5.01 1.95
CA SER A 61 -2.05 4.92 0.48
C SER A 61 -0.85 5.63 -0.13
N SER A 62 -0.39 6.74 0.46
CA SER A 62 0.79 7.48 -0.01
C SER A 62 2.12 6.76 0.24
N GLU A 63 2.13 5.73 1.10
CA GLU A 63 3.33 4.95 1.43
C GLU A 63 3.45 3.72 0.52
N LEU A 64 2.32 3.23 -0.02
CA LEU A 64 2.25 2.02 -0.86
C LEU A 64 1.99 2.31 -2.34
N CYS A 65 1.27 3.40 -2.66
CA CYS A 65 0.85 3.74 -4.02
C CYS A 65 1.50 5.04 -4.50
N VAL A 66 1.72 5.14 -5.81
CA VAL A 66 2.20 6.38 -6.42
C VAL A 66 1.02 7.31 -6.69
N LEU A 67 1.23 8.63 -6.63
CA LEU A 67 0.17 9.61 -6.89
C LEU A 67 -0.27 9.63 -8.38
N SER A 68 0.65 9.37 -9.29
CA SER A 68 0.44 9.32 -10.75
C SER A 68 1.55 8.48 -11.37
N CYS A 69 1.32 7.97 -12.58
CA CYS A 69 2.29 7.14 -13.31
C CYS A 69 3.66 7.79 -13.50
N ASN A 70 3.72 9.11 -13.64
CA ASN A 70 4.98 9.85 -13.84
C ASN A 70 5.62 10.38 -12.53
N LEU A 71 5.05 10.06 -11.37
CA LEU A 71 5.49 10.60 -10.08
C LEU A 71 6.20 9.57 -9.20
N PHE A 72 6.68 8.48 -9.79
CA PHE A 72 7.51 7.55 -9.05
C PHE A 72 8.85 8.21 -8.69
N ASP A 73 9.26 7.98 -7.45
CA ASP A 73 10.44 8.59 -6.85
C ASP A 73 10.97 7.57 -5.84
N PRO A 74 12.08 6.87 -6.14
CA PRO A 74 12.68 5.88 -5.25
C PRO A 74 13.03 6.41 -3.85
N SER A 75 13.20 7.74 -3.70
CA SER A 75 13.44 8.36 -2.38
C SER A 75 12.17 8.51 -1.53
N LYS A 76 10.99 8.35 -2.14
CA LYS A 76 9.69 8.48 -1.46
C LYS A 76 8.82 7.24 -1.52
N HIS A 77 9.01 6.40 -2.53
CA HIS A 77 8.17 5.25 -2.83
C HIS A 77 8.99 3.96 -2.81
N VAL A 78 8.37 2.88 -2.33
CA VAL A 78 9.00 1.56 -2.31
C VAL A 78 9.14 1.05 -3.74
N SER A 79 10.35 0.66 -4.11
CA SER A 79 10.63 -0.05 -5.36
C SER A 79 10.27 -1.53 -5.25
N ASN A 80 9.94 -2.19 -6.36
CA ASN A 80 9.79 -3.65 -6.44
C ASN A 80 11.10 -4.40 -6.16
N THR A 81 12.24 -3.71 -6.25
CA THR A 81 13.56 -4.22 -5.83
C THR A 81 13.81 -4.09 -4.32
N ALA A 82 12.88 -3.49 -3.56
CA ALA A 82 13.03 -3.41 -2.12
C ALA A 82 13.19 -4.81 -1.54
N ARG A 83 14.16 -4.97 -0.64
CA ARG A 83 14.38 -6.26 0.02
C ARG A 83 13.20 -6.56 0.93
N ILE A 84 12.38 -7.52 0.52
CA ILE A 84 11.30 -8.08 1.35
C ILE A 84 11.87 -9.32 2.05
N VAL A 85 11.87 -9.27 3.38
CA VAL A 85 12.31 -10.40 4.21
C VAL A 85 11.07 -11.17 4.63
N PHE A 86 10.97 -12.43 4.22
CA PHE A 86 9.96 -13.37 4.72
C PHE A 86 10.60 -14.27 5.76
N ASP A 87 10.05 -14.30 6.96
CA ASP A 87 10.63 -15.04 8.10
C ASP A 87 9.54 -15.49 9.08
N SER A 88 9.91 -16.20 10.15
CA SER A 88 9.02 -16.66 11.22
C SER A 88 9.56 -16.30 12.59
N THR A 89 8.67 -15.94 13.52
CA THR A 89 9.04 -15.78 14.93
C THR A 89 9.44 -17.13 15.53
N PRO A 90 10.12 -17.15 16.70
CA PRO A 90 10.38 -18.40 17.43
C PRO A 90 9.12 -19.19 17.78
N SER A 91 7.97 -18.51 17.91
CA SER A 91 6.66 -19.11 18.11
C SER A 91 6.01 -19.64 16.82
N GLY A 92 6.69 -19.58 15.68
CA GLY A 92 6.22 -20.09 14.38
C GLY A 92 5.31 -19.14 13.60
N VAL A 93 5.16 -17.89 14.03
CA VAL A 93 4.31 -16.91 13.34
C VAL A 93 5.06 -16.35 12.14
N ARG A 94 4.54 -16.61 10.93
CA ARG A 94 5.11 -16.10 9.68
C ARG A 94 4.87 -14.60 9.55
N HIS A 95 5.85 -13.90 8.99
CA HIS A 95 5.75 -12.46 8.73
C HIS A 95 6.63 -12.07 7.54
N ALA A 96 6.36 -10.88 7.00
CA ALA A 96 7.15 -10.22 5.99
C ALA A 96 7.50 -8.82 6.46
N SER A 97 8.68 -8.34 6.13
CA SER A 97 9.08 -6.96 6.41
C SER A 97 9.80 -6.32 5.24
N PHE A 98 9.57 -5.03 5.06
CA PHE A 98 10.26 -4.20 4.07
C PHE A 98 10.33 -2.75 4.55
N ASN A 99 11.31 -2.01 4.02
CA ASN A 99 11.51 -0.61 4.39
C ASN A 99 10.81 0.32 3.39
N ILE A 100 10.06 1.28 3.91
CA ILE A 100 9.57 2.43 3.15
C ILE A 100 10.61 3.57 3.25
N PRO A 101 10.98 4.21 2.14
CA PRO A 101 12.03 5.23 2.15
C PRO A 101 11.55 6.56 2.76
N TRP A 102 10.23 6.81 2.78
CA TRP A 102 9.65 8.01 3.37
C TRP A 102 8.42 7.70 4.22
N SER A 103 8.31 8.35 5.38
CA SER A 103 7.11 8.30 6.21
C SER A 103 6.75 9.70 6.74
N LYS A 104 5.47 9.94 7.05
CA LYS A 104 5.02 11.25 7.53
C LYS A 104 5.73 11.70 8.82
N THR A 105 6.05 10.76 9.71
CA THR A 105 6.60 11.08 11.04
C THR A 105 8.12 11.09 11.07
N LYS A 106 8.78 10.27 10.23
CA LYS A 106 10.25 10.15 10.23
C LYS A 106 10.91 10.75 8.97
N GLY A 107 10.12 11.23 8.02
CA GLY A 107 10.62 11.80 6.76
C GLY A 107 11.45 10.78 5.98
N SER A 108 12.59 11.22 5.45
CA SER A 108 13.55 10.39 4.70
C SER A 108 14.28 9.32 5.52
N LYS A 109 14.10 9.29 6.86
CA LYS A 109 14.52 8.11 7.65
C LYS A 109 13.64 6.90 7.38
N GLY A 110 12.50 7.08 6.72
CA GLY A 110 11.62 6.00 6.33
C GLY A 110 10.93 5.33 7.53
N ALA A 111 10.46 4.11 7.31
CA ALA A 111 9.98 3.21 8.35
C ALA A 111 10.08 1.75 7.88
N THR A 112 9.94 0.81 8.79
CA THR A 112 9.80 -0.61 8.44
C THR A 112 8.33 -0.98 8.56
N ILE A 113 7.79 -1.56 7.50
CA ILE A 113 6.47 -2.18 7.50
C ILE A 113 6.66 -3.65 7.82
N ILE A 114 5.84 -4.16 8.74
CA ILE A 114 5.81 -5.56 9.13
C ILE A 114 4.38 -6.07 8.87
N LEU A 115 4.28 -7.14 8.10
CA LEU A 115 3.04 -7.82 7.75
C LEU A 115 3.05 -9.19 8.41
N THR A 116 2.06 -9.48 9.24
CA THR A 116 1.96 -10.76 9.96
C THR A 116 0.96 -11.66 9.25
N ASP A 117 1.29 -12.96 9.15
CA ASP A 117 0.36 -13.94 8.64
C ASP A 117 -0.77 -14.21 9.65
N LEU A 118 -2.00 -14.10 9.19
CA LEU A 118 -3.19 -14.34 10.00
C LEU A 118 -3.80 -15.73 9.79
N ASN A 119 -3.23 -16.55 8.88
CA ASN A 119 -3.77 -17.86 8.51
C ASN A 119 -5.26 -17.82 8.10
N ASN A 120 -5.66 -16.74 7.43
CA ASN A 120 -7.02 -16.54 6.93
C ASN A 120 -6.97 -15.94 5.50
N PRO A 121 -8.12 -15.84 4.81
CA PRO A 121 -8.14 -15.37 3.42
C PRO A 121 -7.67 -13.93 3.22
N THR A 122 -7.74 -13.08 4.24
CA THR A 122 -7.26 -11.68 4.19
C THR A 122 -5.79 -11.55 4.60
N SER A 123 -5.09 -12.67 4.80
CA SER A 123 -3.69 -12.64 5.23
C SER A 123 -2.81 -11.91 4.19
N PRO A 124 -1.98 -10.95 4.62
CA PRO A 124 -1.17 -10.15 3.70
C PRO A 124 0.00 -10.94 3.11
N ILE A 125 0.44 -12.03 3.76
CA ILE A 125 1.61 -12.80 3.31
C ILE A 125 1.32 -13.56 2.01
N PRO A 126 0.26 -14.39 1.91
CA PRO A 126 -0.10 -15.02 0.65
C PRO A 126 -0.38 -14.00 -0.45
N ALA A 127 -1.10 -12.91 -0.14
CA ALA A 127 -1.43 -11.87 -1.11
C ALA A 127 -0.17 -11.21 -1.69
N LEU A 128 0.80 -10.85 -0.84
CA LEU A 128 2.06 -10.25 -1.28
C LEU A 128 2.88 -11.21 -2.14
N ARG A 129 3.00 -12.48 -1.75
CA ARG A 129 3.74 -13.49 -2.54
C ARG A 129 3.08 -13.71 -3.91
N HIS A 130 1.75 -13.78 -3.93
CA HIS A 130 0.98 -13.95 -5.14
C HIS A 130 1.20 -12.78 -6.10
N HIS A 131 1.10 -11.55 -5.60
CA HIS A 131 1.41 -10.33 -6.38
C HIS A 131 2.81 -10.35 -6.98
N LEU A 132 3.84 -10.65 -6.19
CA LEU A 132 5.23 -10.69 -6.66
C LEU A 132 5.44 -11.78 -7.73
N SER A 133 4.71 -12.89 -7.64
CA SER A 133 4.77 -13.97 -8.63
C SER A 133 4.00 -13.61 -9.91
N ALA A 134 2.83 -13.00 -9.79
CA ALA A 134 1.97 -12.63 -10.91
C ALA A 134 2.56 -11.48 -11.74
N ASN A 135 3.37 -10.61 -11.11
CA ASN A 135 3.97 -9.43 -11.71
C ASN A 135 5.50 -9.54 -11.83
N ALA A 136 6.01 -10.75 -12.05
CA ALA A 136 7.45 -11.04 -12.03
C ALA A 136 8.24 -10.38 -13.18
N LYS A 137 7.58 -9.98 -14.27
CA LYS A 137 8.26 -9.29 -15.40
C LYS A 137 8.35 -7.78 -15.23
N VAL A 138 7.73 -7.22 -14.19
CA VAL A 138 7.83 -5.78 -13.90
C VAL A 138 9.32 -5.44 -13.64
N PRO A 139 9.88 -4.44 -14.35
CA PRO A 139 11.31 -4.20 -14.33
C PRO A 139 11.82 -3.71 -12.97
N PRO A 140 13.10 -3.94 -12.65
CA PRO A 140 13.74 -3.38 -11.47
C PRO A 140 13.61 -1.86 -11.43
N GLY A 141 13.14 -1.30 -10.32
CA GLY A 141 12.96 0.14 -10.16
C GLY A 141 11.56 0.65 -10.50
N ALA A 142 10.60 -0.24 -10.78
CA ALA A 142 9.19 0.11 -10.71
C ALA A 142 8.71 0.15 -9.24
N PRO A 143 7.56 0.77 -8.92
CA PRO A 143 6.99 0.68 -7.58
C PRO A 143 6.66 -0.76 -7.15
N LEU A 144 6.67 -1.03 -5.84
CA LEU A 144 6.43 -2.36 -5.28
C LEU A 144 5.12 -3.00 -5.75
N PHE A 145 4.04 -2.22 -5.84
CA PHE A 145 2.72 -2.69 -6.29
C PHE A 145 2.44 -2.38 -7.77
N ALA A 146 3.46 -2.18 -8.60
CA ALA A 146 3.27 -2.11 -10.04
C ALA A 146 2.85 -3.47 -10.61
N PHE A 147 2.12 -3.46 -11.73
CA PHE A 147 1.55 -4.65 -12.34
C PHE A 147 1.82 -4.71 -13.85
N GLU A 148 1.85 -5.92 -14.40
CA GLU A 148 1.98 -6.18 -15.85
C GLU A 148 0.68 -5.78 -16.58
N THR A 149 0.82 -5.18 -17.76
CA THR A 149 -0.29 -4.80 -18.64
C THR A 149 -0.42 -5.74 -19.82
N ASP A 150 -1.62 -5.81 -20.42
CA ASP A 150 -1.94 -6.76 -21.50
C ASP A 150 -1.09 -6.55 -22.77
N ASP A 151 -0.56 -5.34 -22.98
CA ASP A 151 0.36 -4.99 -24.08
C ASP A 151 1.82 -5.42 -23.82
N GLY A 152 2.07 -6.13 -22.71
CA GLY A 152 3.40 -6.58 -22.31
C GLY A 152 4.23 -5.49 -21.60
N GLY A 153 3.62 -4.34 -21.31
CA GLY A 153 4.19 -3.27 -20.50
C GLY A 153 3.99 -3.49 -19.00
N TRP A 154 4.08 -2.39 -18.26
CA TRP A 154 3.74 -2.35 -16.84
C TRP A 154 3.20 -0.98 -16.45
N GLU A 155 2.38 -0.96 -15.41
CA GLU A 155 1.83 0.27 -14.84
C GLU A 155 2.02 0.31 -13.31
N PRO A 156 2.26 1.49 -12.74
CA PRO A 156 2.28 1.67 -11.31
C PRO A 156 0.85 1.66 -10.75
N LEU A 157 0.64 1.01 -9.61
CA LEU A 157 -0.63 1.14 -8.89
C LEU A 157 -0.76 2.56 -8.34
N THR A 158 -1.62 3.35 -8.99
CA THR A 158 -1.89 4.73 -8.58
C THR A 158 -2.88 4.77 -7.43
N LYS A 159 -2.73 5.76 -6.56
CA LYS A 159 -3.67 6.01 -5.45
C LYS A 159 -5.12 6.13 -5.94
N THR A 160 -5.35 6.79 -7.08
CA THR A 160 -6.68 6.98 -7.64
C THR A 160 -7.30 5.66 -8.09
N ASN A 161 -6.55 4.82 -8.81
CA ASN A 161 -7.05 3.52 -9.26
C ASN A 161 -7.32 2.61 -8.07
N TRP A 162 -6.38 2.55 -7.13
CA TRP A 162 -6.51 1.75 -5.92
C TRP A 162 -7.73 2.17 -5.08
N LEU A 163 -7.86 3.46 -4.76
CA LEU A 163 -9.00 3.96 -3.98
C LEU A 163 -10.32 3.74 -4.70
N ARG A 164 -10.39 3.93 -6.02
CA ARG A 164 -11.61 3.66 -6.79
C ARG A 164 -12.05 2.22 -6.61
N ASP A 165 -11.13 1.27 -6.69
CA ASP A 165 -11.48 -0.15 -6.65
C ASP A 165 -11.72 -0.65 -5.21
N VAL A 166 -11.05 -0.07 -4.21
CA VAL A 166 -11.34 -0.33 -2.78
C VAL A 166 -12.70 0.25 -2.35
N MET A 167 -13.00 1.50 -2.73
CA MET A 167 -14.22 2.21 -2.30
C MET A 167 -15.46 1.82 -3.12
N LYS A 168 -15.31 1.07 -4.22
CA LYS A 168 -16.45 0.51 -4.97
C LYS A 168 -17.30 -0.48 -4.17
N PHE A 169 -16.74 -1.05 -3.10
CA PHE A 169 -17.37 -2.12 -2.34
C PHE A 169 -17.61 -1.77 -0.86
N GLY A 170 -17.65 -0.47 -0.55
CA GLY A 170 -18.03 0.07 0.76
C GLY A 170 -19.50 0.48 0.83
#